data_AF-A0A946QHN5-F1
#
_entry.id   AF-A0A946QHN5-F1
#
_cell.length_a   1.000
_cell.length_b   1.000
_cell.length_c   1.000
_cell.angle_alpha   90.00
_cell.angle_beta   90.00
_cell.angle_gamma   90.00
#
_symmetry.space_group_name_H-M   'P 1'
#
loop_
_entity.id
_entity.type
_entity.pdbx_description
1 polymer ?
#
loop_
_entity_poly.entity_id
_entity_poly.type
_entity_poly.pdbx_seq_one_letter_code
_entity_poly.pdbx_strand_id
1 'polypeptide(L)'
;MFSTDFLLTSLVVVLIPGTGVIYTVSTGLFLGWRASIAAAFGCTTGIIPHLTASILGLSAILHLSAVAFQCVKFAGAAYLLYLAWSMWRDTGAMKFN
;
A
#
# COMPACT_ATOMS: atom_id res chain seq x y z
N MET A 1 -9.78 0.96 26.26
CA MET A 1 -9.20 0.04 25.25
C MET A 1 -9.01 0.70 23.88
N PHE A 2 -9.30 2.00 23.72
CA PHE A 2 -8.75 2.83 22.65
C PHE A 2 -7.81 3.83 23.32
N SER A 3 -6.49 3.63 23.21
CA SER A 3 -5.52 4.61 23.69
C SER A 3 -5.55 5.81 22.75
N THR A 4 -5.32 7.01 23.27
CA THR A 4 -5.21 8.24 22.46
C THR A 4 -4.17 8.10 21.35
N ASP A 5 -3.09 7.37 21.60
CA ASP A 5 -2.04 7.07 20.63
C ASP A 5 -2.55 6.25 19.44
N PHE A 6 -3.44 5.28 19.70
CA PHE A 6 -4.05 4.47 18.65
C PHE A 6 -4.97 5.33 17.78
N LEU A 7 -5.79 6.18 18.39
CA LEU A 7 -6.68 7.09 17.67
C LEU A 7 -5.89 8.07 16.80
N LEU A 8 -4.83 8.69 17.35
CA LEU A 8 -3.98 9.62 16.59
C LEU A 8 -3.27 8.91 15.43
N THR A 9 -2.65 7.77 15.68
CA THR A 9 -1.89 7.04 14.64
C THR A 9 -2.82 6.53 13.54
N SER A 10 -3.97 5.96 13.90
CA SER A 10 -4.96 5.46 12.93
C SER A 10 -5.53 6.61 12.08
N LEU A 11 -5.81 7.77 12.69
CA LEU A 11 -6.29 8.94 11.97
C LEU A 11 -5.28 9.42 10.92
N VAL A 12 -4.00 9.50 11.27
CA VAL A 12 -2.92 9.88 10.34
C VAL A 12 -2.84 8.88 9.19
N VAL A 13 -2.90 7.58 9.47
CA VAL A 13 -2.82 6.53 8.43
C VAL A 13 -4.02 6.57 7.49
N VAL A 14 -5.24 6.75 8.01
CA VAL A 14 -6.47 6.85 7.21
C VAL A 14 -6.46 8.09 6.32
N LEU A 15 -5.87 9.20 6.78
CA LEU A 15 -5.82 10.45 6.01
C LEU A 15 -4.87 10.41 4.81
N ILE A 16 -3.96 9.43 4.73
CA ILE A 16 -2.99 9.31 3.64
C ILE A 16 -3.59 8.42 2.55
N PRO A 17 -4.25 8.98 1.51
CA PRO A 17 -4.78 8.17 0.43
C PRO A 17 -3.63 7.47 -0.30
N GLY A 18 -3.62 6.14 -0.27
CA GLY A 18 -2.66 5.35 -1.02
C GLY A 18 -2.89 5.44 -2.53
N THR A 19 -1.91 4.98 -3.31
CA THR A 19 -1.96 5.00 -4.79
C THR A 19 -3.19 4.29 -5.36
N GLY A 20 -3.63 3.19 -4.75
CA GLY A 20 -4.86 2.48 -5.16
C GLY A 20 -6.15 3.27 -4.92
N VAL A 21 -6.20 4.07 -3.85
CA VAL A 21 -7.34 4.95 -3.55
C VAL A 21 -7.38 6.09 -4.56
N ILE A 22 -6.24 6.73 -4.83
CA ILE A 22 -6.11 7.78 -5.86
C ILE A 22 -6.55 7.23 -7.22
N TYR A 23 -6.05 6.06 -7.63
CA TYR A 23 -6.44 5.43 -8.89
C TYR A 23 -7.95 5.17 -8.96
N THR A 24 -8.56 4.59 -7.93
CA THR A 24 -10.00 4.28 -7.91
C THR A 24 -10.86 5.54 -7.96
N VAL A 25 -10.45 6.59 -7.24
CA VAL A 25 -11.13 7.90 -7.22
C VAL A 25 -10.99 8.61 -8.58
N SER A 26 -9.79 8.66 -9.15
CA SER A 26 -9.57 9.22 -10.49
C SER A 26 -10.40 8.49 -11.53
N THR A 27 -10.40 7.15 -11.51
CA THR A 27 -11.20 6.35 -12.45
C THR A 27 -12.70 6.58 -12.27
N GLY A 28 -13.17 6.77 -11.03
CA GLY A 28 -14.56 7.13 -10.76
C GLY A 28 -14.95 8.52 -11.24
N LEU A 29 -14.04 9.49 -11.10
CA LEU A 29 -14.23 10.87 -11.57
C LEU A 29 -14.22 10.96 -13.11
N PHE A 30 -13.33 10.24 -13.80
CA PHE A 30 -13.16 10.34 -15.25
C PHE A 30 -14.01 9.34 -16.07
N LEU A 31 -14.19 8.10 -15.58
CA LEU A 31 -14.89 7.03 -16.31
C LEU A 31 -16.24 6.62 -15.66
N GLY A 32 -16.61 7.24 -14.54
CA GLY A 32 -17.89 7.01 -13.84
C GLY A 32 -17.89 5.84 -12.84
N TRP A 33 -19.00 5.70 -12.10
CA TRP A 33 -19.10 4.80 -10.95
C TRP A 33 -18.91 3.31 -11.29
N ARG A 34 -19.40 2.86 -12.45
CA ARG A 34 -19.28 1.46 -12.90
C ARG A 34 -17.82 1.09 -13.18
N ALA A 35 -17.06 2.00 -13.80
CA ALA A 35 -15.65 1.82 -14.06
C ALA A 35 -14.82 1.84 -12.78
N SER A 36 -15.19 2.68 -11.80
CA SER A 36 -14.58 2.68 -10.46
C SER A 36 -14.76 1.35 -9.73
N ILE A 37 -15.96 0.75 -9.76
CA ILE A 37 -16.20 -0.57 -9.16
C ILE A 37 -15.36 -1.65 -9.85
N ALA A 38 -15.31 -1.64 -11.19
CA ALA A 38 -14.48 -2.58 -11.93
C ALA A 38 -12.99 -2.40 -11.61
N ALA A 39 -12.51 -1.15 -11.47
CA ALA A 39 -11.15 -0.83 -11.08
C ALA A 39 -10.81 -1.30 -9.66
N ALA A 40 -11.72 -1.11 -8.71
CA ALA A 40 -11.58 -1.57 -7.32
C ALA A 40 -11.57 -3.11 -7.24
N PHE A 41 -12.47 -3.78 -7.96
CA PHE A 41 -12.49 -5.24 -8.07
C PHE A 41 -11.24 -5.79 -8.75
N GLY A 42 -10.77 -5.14 -9.82
CA GLY A 42 -9.54 -5.50 -10.52
C GLY A 42 -8.32 -5.37 -9.63
N CYS A 43 -8.19 -4.24 -8.90
CA CYS A 43 -7.11 -4.05 -7.93
C CYS A 43 -7.14 -5.11 -6.83
N THR A 44 -8.32 -5.38 -6.26
CA THR A 44 -8.47 -6.37 -5.19
C THR A 44 -8.11 -7.77 -5.69
N THR A 45 -8.67 -8.17 -6.83
CA THR A 45 -8.42 -9.50 -7.44
C THR A 45 -6.97 -9.67 -7.87
N GLY A 46 -6.31 -8.61 -8.34
CA GLY A 46 -4.89 -8.65 -8.70
C GLY A 46 -3.95 -8.70 -7.49
N ILE A 47 -4.33 -8.05 -6.38
CA ILE A 47 -3.54 -8.06 -5.14
C ILE A 47 -3.59 -9.41 -4.45
N ILE A 48 -4.74 -10.11 -4.45
CA ILE A 48 -4.91 -11.40 -3.76
C ILE A 48 -3.82 -12.44 -4.11
N PRO A 49 -3.58 -12.81 -5.39
CA PRO A 49 -2.57 -13.79 -5.75
C PRO A 49 -1.14 -13.32 -5.43
N HIS A 50 -0.89 -12.00 -5.50
CA HIS A 50 0.39 -11.43 -5.10
C HIS A 50 0.61 -11.52 -3.59
N LEU A 51 -0.44 -11.25 -2.80
CA LEU A 51 -0.43 -11.37 -1.35
C LEU A 51 -0.21 -12.82 -0.92
N THR A 52 -0.90 -13.78 -1.53
CA THR A 52 -0.74 -15.19 -1.19
C THR A 52 0.65 -15.69 -1.56
N ALA A 53 1.19 -15.33 -2.73
CA ALA A 53 2.56 -15.64 -3.10
C ALA A 53 3.58 -15.05 -2.10
N SER A 54 3.37 -13.80 -1.68
CA SER A 54 4.23 -13.13 -0.70
C SER A 54 4.15 -13.80 0.68
N ILE A 55 2.95 -14.12 1.17
CA ILE A 55 2.76 -14.79 2.47
C ILE A 55 3.36 -16.20 2.47
N LEU A 56 3.15 -16.98 1.41
CA LEU A 56 3.75 -18.30 1.26
C LEU A 56 5.27 -18.24 1.17
N GLY A 57 5.82 -17.23 0.50
CA GLY A 57 7.26 -16.97 0.48
C GLY A 57 7.80 -16.56 1.86
N LEU A 58 7.09 -15.68 2.57
CA LEU A 58 7.48 -15.22 3.91
C LEU A 58 7.41 -16.34 4.94
N SER A 59 6.40 -17.21 4.87
CA SER A 59 6.25 -18.35 5.79
C SER A 59 7.37 -19.37 5.61
N ALA A 60 7.82 -19.61 4.38
CA ALA A 60 9.00 -20.43 4.09
C ALA A 60 10.28 -19.84 4.72
N ILE A 61 10.45 -18.51 4.68
CA ILE A 61 11.60 -17.81 5.30
C ILE A 61 11.54 -17.87 6.83
N LEU A 62 10.35 -17.68 7.41
CA LEU A 62 10.13 -17.75 8.85
C LEU A 62 10.47 -19.13 9.43
N HIS A 63 10.21 -20.20 8.67
CA HIS A 63 10.54 -21.56 9.08
C HIS A 63 12.05 -21.86 8.98
N LEU A 64 12.79 -21.16 8.12
CA LEU A 64 14.22 -21.39 7.92
C LEU A 64 15.12 -20.70 8.96
N SER A 65 14.85 -19.44 9.33
CA SER A 65 15.74 -18.71 10.26
C SER A 65 15.20 -17.38 10.77
N ALA A 66 15.40 -17.11 12.07
CA ALA A 66 15.10 -15.82 12.70
C ALA A 66 15.92 -14.64 12.13
N VAL A 67 17.14 -14.90 11.64
CA VAL A 67 18.02 -13.86 11.06
C VAL A 67 17.48 -13.40 9.70
N ALA A 68 17.00 -14.32 8.87
CA ALA A 68 16.43 -13.98 7.56
C ALA A 68 15.17 -13.11 7.71
N PHE A 69 14.32 -13.42 8.69
CA PHE A 69 13.16 -12.58 9.01
C PHE A 69 13.55 -11.16 9.45
N GLN A 70 14.59 -11.02 10.29
CA GLN A 70 15.09 -9.70 10.69
C GLN A 70 15.57 -8.88 9.48
N CYS A 71 16.34 -9.49 8.57
CA CYS A 71 16.80 -8.83 7.35
C CYS A 71 15.64 -8.34 6.48
N VAL A 72 14.64 -9.20 6.24
CA VAL A 72 13.45 -8.83 5.46
C VAL A 72 12.66 -7.71 6.14
N LYS A 73 12.53 -7.74 7.47
CA LYS A 73 11.85 -6.69 8.23
C LYS A 73 12.53 -5.32 8.05
N PHE A 74 13.85 -5.28 8.19
CA PHE A 74 14.61 -4.02 8.01
C PHE A 74 14.61 -3.57 6.54
N ALA A 75 14.72 -4.49 5.59
CA ALA A 75 14.60 -4.18 4.16
C ALA A 75 13.23 -3.58 3.81
N GLY A 76 12.14 -4.16 4.35
CA GLY A 76 10.80 -3.62 4.18
C GLY A 76 10.63 -2.23 4.78
N ALA A 77 11.16 -1.98 5.97
CA ALA A 77 11.15 -0.65 6.58
C ALA A 77 11.93 0.38 5.74
N ALA A 78 13.11 0.01 5.23
CA ALA A 78 13.90 0.86 4.34
C ALA A 78 13.16 1.16 3.03
N TYR A 79 12.47 0.17 2.45
CA TYR A 79 11.65 0.35 1.26
C TYR A 79 10.48 1.30 1.47
N LEU A 80 9.79 1.24 2.62
CA LEU A 80 8.73 2.19 2.97
C LEU A 80 9.26 3.61 3.14
N LEU A 81 10.43 3.79 3.76
CA LEU A 81 11.10 5.09 3.84
C LEU A 81 11.47 5.63 2.45
N TYR A 82 11.97 4.77 1.57
CA TYR A 82 12.24 5.14 0.17
C TYR A 82 10.98 5.57 -0.56
N LEU A 83 9.87 4.83 -0.42
CA LEU A 83 8.59 5.21 -1.01
C LEU A 83 8.06 6.54 -0.46
N ALA A 84 8.15 6.75 0.86
CA ALA A 84 7.76 8.02 1.48
C ALA A 84 8.59 9.19 0.92
N TRP A 85 9.90 8.99 0.75
CA TRP A 85 10.79 9.98 0.14
C TRP A 85 10.48 10.22 -1.34
N SER A 86 10.20 9.15 -2.11
CA SER A 86 9.83 9.25 -3.51
C SER A 86 8.52 10.01 -3.68
N MET A 87 7.51 9.71 -2.87
CA MET A 87 6.22 10.43 -2.87
C MET A 87 6.41 11.92 -2.53
N TRP A 88 7.27 12.23 -1.55
CA TRP A 88 7.61 13.61 -1.20
C TRP A 88 8.27 14.36 -2.37
N ARG A 89 9.10 13.68 -3.16
CA ARG A 89 9.76 14.26 -4.35
C ARG A 89 8.86 14.32 -5.59
N ASP A 90 7.98 13.34 -5.80
CA ASP A 90 7.13 13.22 -6.99
C ASP A 90 5.79 13.98 -6.90
N THR A 91 5.58 14.77 -5.86
CA THR A 91 4.42 15.71 -5.77
C THR A 91 4.54 16.88 -6.78
N GLY A 92 5.28 16.71 -7.88
CA GLY A 92 5.69 17.76 -8.82
C GLY A 92 5.37 17.52 -10.30
N ALA A 93 4.53 16.56 -10.71
CA ALA A 93 4.28 16.33 -12.13
C ALA A 93 2.81 16.05 -12.50
N MET A 94 1.88 16.90 -12.06
CA MET A 94 0.65 17.11 -12.84
C MET A 94 0.99 17.99 -14.07
N LYS A 95 1.61 17.38 -15.09
CA LYS A 95 1.59 17.96 -16.45
C LYS A 95 0.18 17.73 -17.02
N PHE A 96 -0.71 18.68 -16.76
CA PHE A 96 -1.88 18.92 -17.60
C PHE A 96 -1.38 19.50 -18.93
N ASN A 97 -1.27 18.65 -19.95
CA ASN A 97 -1.49 19.08 -21.35
C ASN A 97 -2.97 18.85 -21.67
#